data_AF-A0A849EKK6-F1
#
_entry.id   AF-A0A849EKK6-F1
#
_cell.length_a   1.000
_cell.length_b   1.000
_cell.length_c   1.000
_cell.angle_alpha   90.00
_cell.angle_beta   90.00
_cell.angle_gamma   90.00
#
_symmetry.space_group_name_H-M   'P 1'
#
loop_
_entity.id
_entity.type
_entity.pdbx_description
1 polymer ?
#
loop_
_entity_poly.entity_id
_entity_poly.type
_entity_poly.pdbx_seq_one_letter_code
_entity_poly.pdbx_strand_id
1 'polypeptide(L)'
;MKNVFKYAVFSLLFMATLMVTSCQEEFEELPQPDEQQTLMASSTTAKLIERTSTNDGSFDNIVDGASCIALNFPYTVEVNGIQITIDSREDLHLIEEIFDAIDDDIDLLEIIFPITITLGDFTQIVINNKEELRALAEECLEGGEDDDIECIDFVYPITLFTFDINEQQTGSVTVNSDEELRLFFKGLDDDDLISIEFPVTLELYDGTRVTVSSNAELATAIESAKDACDEDDDDDYNDDDFTLERFNNLITECPWLVREVQRDAINQTDQYFEYLMNFTEDGGVTVKDRQGNVLNGFWNSRMTDHGILLNLEFDVLVDFTLEWFVYEIEEGKIKLYAEGGNKIILANACDVFNEDPNTLREILKECAWVIKKVKNNGEEIDRLLGYKFSFGANAEVTLSNGVNTSTGTWEITTNAQGQLVMAIVMGDEPGVSFEWLLRDLNNKRLKFDIEGTAYELLLERHCNDNMEDDDVMEIRGFLLDGPWRMAQFVYDGNESTAGYDEFDYVFSSNNVITVEVNADPIAGGLWRIIRDSEGTLRCYLNFGVGNNFIVLTNDWRIVEVSSTRIELRKENTGGAEDILVFEK
;
A
#
# COMPACT_ATOMS: atom_id res chain seq x y z
N MET A 1 -8.53 -36.15 -103.79
CA MET A 1 -8.15 -36.23 -102.36
C MET A 1 -7.41 -34.99 -101.82
N LYS A 2 -7.62 -33.77 -102.36
CA LYS A 2 -7.00 -32.53 -101.81
C LYS A 2 -7.98 -31.61 -101.06
N ASN A 3 -9.28 -31.70 -101.35
CA ASN A 3 -10.29 -30.84 -100.72
C ASN A 3 -10.82 -31.42 -99.41
N VAL A 4 -10.90 -32.75 -99.29
CA VAL A 4 -11.37 -33.44 -98.07
C VAL A 4 -10.43 -33.21 -96.87
N PHE A 5 -9.12 -33.14 -97.12
CA PHE A 5 -8.13 -32.87 -96.07
C PHE A 5 -8.20 -31.43 -95.53
N LYS A 6 -8.51 -30.44 -96.39
CA LYS A 6 -8.71 -29.06 -95.95
C LYS A 6 -9.96 -28.89 -95.08
N TYR A 7 -11.06 -29.54 -95.45
CA TYR A 7 -12.28 -29.50 -94.63
C TYR A 7 -12.12 -30.28 -93.32
N ALA A 8 -11.39 -31.40 -93.32
CA ALA A 8 -11.08 -32.13 -92.08
C ALA A 8 -10.21 -31.32 -91.11
N VAL A 9 -9.20 -30.60 -91.61
CA VAL A 9 -8.36 -29.73 -90.77
C VAL A 9 -9.13 -28.51 -90.26
N PHE A 10 -10.03 -27.92 -91.06
CA PHE A 10 -10.87 -26.80 -90.62
C PHE A 10 -11.93 -27.23 -89.60
N SER A 11 -12.54 -28.41 -89.78
CA SER A 11 -13.44 -28.99 -88.78
C SER A 11 -12.71 -29.38 -87.49
N LEU A 12 -11.45 -29.83 -87.56
CA LEU A 12 -10.66 -30.13 -86.36
C LEU A 12 -10.27 -28.85 -85.61
N LEU A 13 -9.90 -27.77 -86.32
CA LEU A 13 -9.63 -26.47 -85.69
C LEU A 13 -10.89 -25.84 -85.09
N PHE A 14 -12.04 -25.97 -85.76
CA PHE A 14 -13.32 -25.44 -85.25
C PHE A 14 -13.83 -26.22 -84.04
N MET A 15 -13.58 -27.54 -84.00
CA MET A 15 -13.93 -28.40 -82.87
C MET A 15 -12.95 -28.23 -81.69
N ALA A 16 -11.69 -27.88 -81.95
CA ALA A 16 -10.72 -27.50 -80.92
C ALA A 16 -11.04 -26.14 -80.27
N THR A 17 -11.60 -25.18 -81.03
CA THR A 17 -12.06 -23.89 -80.47
C THR A 17 -13.36 -24.00 -79.67
N LEU A 18 -14.15 -25.07 -79.86
CA LEU A 18 -15.39 -25.33 -79.10
C LEU A 18 -15.15 -26.04 -77.76
N MET A 19 -13.93 -26.46 -77.44
CA MET A 19 -13.58 -27.10 -76.15
C MET A 19 -13.02 -26.12 -75.12
N VAL A 20 -13.08 -24.80 -75.36
CA VAL A 20 -12.60 -23.77 -74.41
C VAL A 20 -13.75 -23.03 -73.70
N THR A 21 -15.00 -23.46 -73.89
CA THR A 21 -16.13 -22.96 -73.08
C THR A 21 -16.29 -23.84 -71.85
N SER A 22 -15.32 -23.75 -70.92
CA SER A 22 -15.58 -24.13 -69.53
C SER A 22 -16.63 -23.15 -69.02
N CYS A 23 -17.76 -23.66 -68.52
CA CYS A 23 -18.55 -22.86 -67.59
C CYS A 23 -17.67 -22.68 -66.36
N GLN A 24 -17.16 -21.48 -66.15
CA GLN A 24 -16.71 -21.08 -64.82
C GLN A 24 -18.01 -21.08 -64.00
N GLU A 25 -18.12 -21.95 -62.99
CA GLU A 25 -18.98 -21.59 -61.86
C GLU A 25 -18.30 -20.36 -61.26
N GLU A 26 -18.83 -19.19 -61.63
CA GLU A 26 -18.53 -17.92 -60.98
C GLU A 26 -19.17 -18.02 -59.61
N PHE A 27 -18.49 -18.71 -58.70
CA PHE A 27 -18.53 -18.31 -57.30
C PHE A 27 -17.79 -16.99 -57.29
N GLU A 28 -18.51 -15.87 -57.24
CA GLU A 28 -17.98 -14.69 -56.56
C GLU A 28 -17.70 -15.17 -55.14
N GLU A 29 -16.45 -15.57 -54.87
CA GLU A 29 -15.92 -15.34 -53.53
C GLU A 29 -16.08 -13.83 -53.34
N LEU A 30 -17.04 -13.47 -52.47
CA LEU A 30 -17.12 -12.13 -51.91
C LEU A 30 -15.67 -11.71 -51.58
N PRO A 31 -15.24 -10.49 -51.92
CA PRO A 31 -13.93 -10.03 -51.51
C PRO A 31 -13.82 -10.32 -50.01
N GLN A 32 -12.88 -11.20 -49.64
CA GLN A 32 -12.54 -11.29 -48.23
C GLN A 32 -11.99 -9.92 -47.88
N PRO A 33 -12.58 -9.23 -46.89
CA PRO A 33 -12.07 -7.94 -46.47
C PRO A 33 -10.58 -8.10 -46.18
N ASP A 34 -9.78 -7.06 -46.46
CA ASP A 34 -8.40 -7.03 -45.97
C ASP A 34 -8.46 -7.08 -44.44
N GLU A 35 -8.36 -8.29 -43.88
CA GLU A 35 -8.55 -8.59 -42.45
C GLU A 35 -7.59 -7.78 -41.58
N GLN A 36 -6.53 -7.21 -42.17
CA GLN A 36 -5.61 -6.31 -41.48
C GLN A 36 -6.26 -4.99 -41.03
N GLN A 37 -7.34 -4.56 -41.69
CA GLN A 37 -8.00 -3.27 -41.41
C GLN A 37 -9.51 -3.36 -41.24
N THR A 38 -10.20 -4.26 -41.96
CA THR A 38 -11.67 -4.40 -41.87
C THR A 38 -12.03 -5.73 -41.20
N LEU A 39 -13.00 -5.69 -40.29
CA LEU A 39 -13.51 -6.83 -39.55
C LEU A 39 -15.03 -6.94 -39.70
N MET A 40 -15.52 -8.18 -39.75
CA MET A 40 -16.95 -8.48 -39.68
C MET A 40 -17.39 -8.45 -38.20
N ALA A 41 -18.61 -7.97 -37.91
CA ALA A 41 -19.14 -7.92 -36.55
C ALA A 41 -19.16 -9.30 -35.89
N SER A 42 -19.38 -10.38 -36.65
CA SER A 42 -19.31 -11.76 -36.15
C SER A 42 -17.89 -12.36 -36.05
N SER A 43 -16.83 -11.59 -36.31
CA SER A 43 -15.45 -12.09 -36.31
C SER A 43 -14.94 -12.42 -34.91
N THR A 44 -13.91 -13.26 -34.81
CA THR A 44 -13.28 -13.57 -33.51
C THR A 44 -12.66 -12.33 -32.86
N THR A 45 -12.07 -11.42 -33.65
CA THR A 45 -11.53 -10.16 -33.14
C THR A 45 -12.62 -9.23 -32.62
N ALA A 46 -13.78 -9.16 -33.30
CA ALA A 46 -14.92 -8.40 -32.81
C ALA A 46 -15.40 -8.92 -31.46
N LYS A 47 -15.49 -10.25 -31.30
CA LYS A 47 -15.82 -10.86 -30.00
C LYS A 47 -14.81 -10.51 -28.92
N LEU A 48 -13.51 -10.58 -29.19
CA LEU A 48 -12.49 -10.17 -28.21
C LEU A 48 -12.69 -8.72 -27.77
N ILE A 49 -13.01 -7.81 -28.71
CA ILE A 49 -13.31 -6.41 -28.38
C ILE A 49 -14.57 -6.30 -27.50
N GLU A 50 -15.63 -7.06 -27.80
CA GLU A 50 -16.85 -7.09 -26.98
C GLU A 50 -16.58 -7.61 -25.58
N ARG A 51 -15.80 -8.69 -25.44
CA ARG A 51 -15.43 -9.28 -24.15
C ARG A 51 -14.61 -8.32 -23.31
N THR A 52 -13.58 -7.71 -23.90
CA THR A 52 -12.73 -6.70 -23.25
C THR A 52 -13.48 -5.41 -22.85
N SER A 53 -14.63 -5.14 -23.46
CA SER A 53 -15.45 -3.96 -23.13
C SER A 53 -16.75 -4.32 -22.41
N THR A 54 -16.85 -5.53 -21.87
CA THR A 54 -18.01 -5.97 -21.09
C THR A 54 -17.90 -5.38 -19.67
N ASN A 55 -19.05 -5.10 -19.07
CA ASN A 55 -19.08 -4.68 -17.67
C ASN A 55 -19.00 -5.92 -16.80
N ASP A 56 -17.83 -6.18 -16.24
CA ASP A 56 -17.54 -7.21 -15.24
C ASP A 56 -18.58 -7.21 -14.11
N GLY A 57 -18.43 -6.34 -13.10
CA GLY A 57 -19.35 -6.29 -11.98
C GLY A 57 -18.83 -6.91 -10.68
N SER A 58 -17.70 -7.62 -10.70
CA SER A 58 -17.08 -8.25 -9.52
C SER A 58 -16.83 -7.30 -8.36
N PHE A 59 -16.60 -6.00 -8.65
CA PHE A 59 -16.25 -5.01 -7.63
C PHE A 59 -17.25 -4.86 -6.47
N ASP A 60 -18.49 -5.35 -6.60
CA ASP A 60 -19.48 -5.37 -5.53
C ASP A 60 -19.99 -6.76 -5.12
N ASN A 61 -19.23 -7.81 -5.42
CA ASN A 61 -19.46 -9.21 -5.00
C ASN A 61 -19.78 -9.34 -3.50
N ILE A 62 -19.17 -8.51 -2.66
CA ILE A 62 -19.45 -8.46 -1.20
C ILE A 62 -20.93 -8.19 -0.87
N VAL A 63 -21.68 -7.57 -1.78
CA VAL A 63 -23.07 -7.18 -1.58
C VAL A 63 -24.05 -8.15 -2.25
N ASP A 64 -23.81 -8.52 -3.51
CA ASP A 64 -24.77 -9.29 -4.29
C ASP A 64 -24.35 -10.74 -4.58
N GLY A 65 -23.06 -11.04 -4.43
CA GLY A 65 -22.45 -12.36 -4.61
C GLY A 65 -22.58 -12.86 -6.05
N ALA A 66 -22.27 -12.01 -7.03
CA ALA A 66 -22.33 -12.35 -8.44
C ALA A 66 -21.33 -11.52 -9.26
N SER A 67 -20.33 -12.16 -9.86
CA SER A 67 -19.28 -11.45 -10.61
C SER A 67 -19.83 -10.67 -11.82
N CYS A 68 -20.87 -11.17 -12.48
CA CYS A 68 -21.31 -10.67 -13.78
C CYS A 68 -22.33 -9.50 -13.76
N ILE A 69 -22.57 -8.90 -12.58
CA ILE A 69 -23.62 -7.89 -12.35
C ILE A 69 -23.08 -6.79 -11.44
N ALA A 70 -23.31 -5.53 -11.79
CA ALA A 70 -22.93 -4.39 -10.96
C ALA A 70 -24.15 -3.69 -10.35
N LEU A 71 -24.18 -3.38 -9.05
CA LEU A 71 -25.23 -2.52 -8.47
C LEU A 71 -24.96 -1.04 -8.75
N ASN A 72 -26.00 -0.35 -9.24
CA ASN A 72 -25.92 1.08 -9.48
C ASN A 72 -26.11 1.86 -8.18
N PHE A 73 -25.11 2.68 -7.85
CA PHE A 73 -25.20 3.61 -6.74
C PHE A 73 -26.28 4.70 -6.96
N PRO A 74 -26.93 5.20 -5.88
CA PRO A 74 -26.81 4.72 -4.51
C PRO A 74 -27.83 3.60 -4.21
N TYR A 75 -27.47 2.69 -3.29
CA TYR A 75 -28.38 1.72 -2.69
C TYR A 75 -28.19 1.65 -1.17
N THR A 76 -29.02 0.88 -0.48
CA THR A 76 -28.97 0.78 0.99
C THR A 76 -28.95 -0.68 1.40
N VAL A 77 -28.05 -1.02 2.30
CA VAL A 77 -27.90 -2.36 2.89
C VAL A 77 -28.11 -2.28 4.41
N GLU A 78 -28.51 -3.40 4.99
CA GLU A 78 -28.50 -3.62 6.44
C GLU A 78 -27.43 -4.68 6.73
N VAL A 79 -26.32 -4.27 7.35
CA VAL A 79 -25.17 -5.11 7.69
C VAL A 79 -25.16 -5.31 9.19
N ASN A 80 -25.34 -6.54 9.66
CA ASN A 80 -25.41 -6.89 11.09
C ASN A 80 -26.40 -6.02 11.90
N GLY A 81 -27.49 -5.57 11.24
CA GLY A 81 -28.54 -4.71 11.82
C GLY A 81 -28.28 -3.20 11.76
N ILE A 82 -27.18 -2.78 11.13
CA ILE A 82 -26.83 -1.37 10.87
C ILE A 82 -27.20 -1.03 9.42
N GLN A 83 -28.03 0.00 9.24
CA GLN A 83 -28.40 0.48 7.92
C GLN A 83 -27.34 1.45 7.38
N ILE A 84 -26.81 1.14 6.20
CA ILE A 84 -25.74 1.88 5.52
C ILE A 84 -26.21 2.20 4.11
N THR A 85 -25.98 3.43 3.67
CA THR A 85 -26.16 3.82 2.28
C THR A 85 -24.82 3.70 1.59
N ILE A 86 -24.76 2.95 0.51
CA ILE A 86 -23.58 2.83 -0.35
C ILE A 86 -23.81 3.80 -1.51
N ASP A 87 -23.04 4.88 -1.57
CA ASP A 87 -23.14 5.90 -2.62
C ASP A 87 -21.90 5.98 -3.53
N SER A 88 -20.83 5.27 -3.17
CA SER A 88 -19.63 5.09 -4.00
C SER A 88 -18.97 3.72 -3.75
N ARG A 89 -17.94 3.39 -4.54
CA ARG A 89 -17.13 2.17 -4.35
C ARG A 89 -16.41 2.17 -3.00
N GLU A 90 -15.95 3.33 -2.56
CA GLU A 90 -15.25 3.48 -1.27
C GLU A 90 -16.14 3.12 -0.07
N ASP A 91 -17.46 3.23 -0.20
CA ASP A 91 -18.39 2.84 0.86
C ASP A 91 -18.49 1.32 1.02
N LEU A 92 -18.04 0.51 0.05
CA LEU A 92 -18.00 -0.95 0.15
C LEU A 92 -17.03 -1.42 1.24
N HIS A 93 -15.93 -0.69 1.44
CA HIS A 93 -14.99 -0.95 2.55
C HIS A 93 -15.64 -0.84 3.93
N LEU A 94 -16.74 -0.08 4.06
CA LEU A 94 -17.48 -0.01 5.33
C LEU A 94 -18.18 -1.34 5.65
N ILE A 95 -18.50 -2.14 4.63
CA ILE A 95 -19.09 -3.47 4.79
C ILE A 95 -18.01 -4.43 5.28
N GLU A 96 -16.83 -4.43 4.63
CA GLU A 96 -15.64 -5.18 5.05
C GLU A 96 -15.25 -4.85 6.49
N GLU A 97 -15.15 -3.56 6.84
CA GLU A 97 -14.82 -3.12 8.21
C GLU A 97 -15.82 -3.65 9.26
N ILE A 98 -17.09 -3.85 8.88
CA ILE A 98 -18.13 -4.35 9.78
C ILE A 98 -18.06 -5.86 9.92
N PHE A 99 -17.81 -6.60 8.84
CA PHE A 99 -17.57 -8.04 8.88
C PHE A 99 -16.29 -8.36 9.68
N ASP A 100 -15.22 -7.59 9.47
CA ASP A 100 -13.95 -7.75 10.17
C ASP A 100 -13.97 -7.30 11.64
N ALA A 101 -15.02 -6.58 12.07
CA ALA A 101 -15.10 -6.08 13.43
C ALA A 101 -15.25 -7.20 14.47
N ILE A 102 -15.79 -8.36 14.09
CA ILE A 102 -16.08 -9.47 14.98
C ILE A 102 -15.78 -10.82 14.29
N ASP A 103 -14.60 -11.39 14.54
CA ASP A 103 -14.11 -12.64 13.93
C ASP A 103 -15.01 -13.92 14.13
N ASP A 104 -16.14 -13.83 14.83
CA ASP A 104 -16.97 -14.97 15.30
C ASP A 104 -18.50 -14.71 15.17
N ASP A 105 -18.94 -13.65 14.49
CA ASP A 105 -20.36 -13.43 14.22
C ASP A 105 -20.83 -14.08 12.91
N ILE A 106 -22.14 -13.98 12.67
CA ILE A 106 -22.71 -14.40 11.39
C ILE A 106 -22.91 -13.11 10.63
N ASP A 107 -22.05 -12.88 9.64
CA ASP A 107 -22.18 -11.76 8.72
C ASP A 107 -23.49 -11.88 7.96
N LEU A 108 -24.39 -10.96 8.29
CA LEU A 108 -25.70 -10.86 7.68
C LEU A 108 -25.79 -9.53 6.95
N LEU A 109 -25.82 -9.62 5.62
CA LEU A 109 -26.14 -8.51 4.73
C LEU A 109 -27.54 -8.69 4.13
N GLU A 110 -28.37 -7.67 4.28
CA GLU A 110 -29.68 -7.57 3.64
C GLU A 110 -29.78 -6.31 2.79
N ILE A 111 -29.98 -6.47 1.47
CA ILE A 111 -30.20 -5.33 0.57
C ILE A 111 -31.63 -4.81 0.70
N ILE A 112 -31.78 -3.48 0.74
CA ILE A 112 -33.08 -2.81 0.76
C ILE A 112 -33.52 -2.49 -0.66
N PHE A 113 -34.46 -3.30 -1.15
CA PHE A 113 -35.06 -3.15 -2.47
C PHE A 113 -36.08 -1.98 -2.54
N PRO A 114 -36.31 -1.40 -3.73
CA PRO A 114 -35.72 -1.77 -5.02
C PRO A 114 -34.32 -1.20 -5.24
N ILE A 115 -33.50 -1.93 -5.99
CA ILE A 115 -32.17 -1.52 -6.48
C ILE A 115 -32.15 -1.54 -8.01
N THR A 116 -31.16 -0.88 -8.61
CA THR A 116 -30.90 -0.97 -10.05
C THR A 116 -29.56 -1.65 -10.24
N ILE A 117 -29.49 -2.60 -11.17
CA ILE A 117 -28.25 -3.27 -11.55
C ILE A 117 -27.91 -2.95 -13.01
N THR A 118 -26.66 -3.12 -13.37
CA THR A 118 -26.14 -3.10 -14.75
C THR A 118 -25.56 -4.48 -15.07
N LEU A 119 -26.00 -5.09 -16.17
CA LEU A 119 -25.46 -6.35 -16.67
C LEU A 119 -24.22 -6.12 -17.54
N GLY A 120 -23.47 -7.18 -17.87
CA GLY A 120 -22.31 -7.12 -18.76
C GLY A 120 -22.51 -6.45 -20.12
N ASP A 121 -23.73 -6.43 -20.65
CA ASP A 121 -24.07 -5.74 -21.91
C ASP A 121 -24.55 -4.27 -21.72
N PHE A 122 -24.27 -3.70 -20.55
CA PHE A 122 -24.72 -2.40 -20.02
C PHE A 122 -26.25 -2.22 -19.95
N THR A 123 -27.03 -3.30 -20.03
CA THR A 123 -28.48 -3.22 -19.81
C THR A 123 -28.76 -2.98 -18.34
N GLN A 124 -29.54 -1.93 -18.04
CA GLN A 124 -29.97 -1.64 -16.69
C GLN A 124 -31.32 -2.28 -16.36
N ILE A 125 -31.40 -2.95 -15.20
CA ILE A 125 -32.60 -3.64 -14.72
C ILE A 125 -32.92 -3.15 -13.31
N VAL A 126 -34.21 -2.92 -13.03
CA VAL A 126 -34.69 -2.63 -11.67
C VAL A 126 -35.10 -3.93 -11.00
N ILE A 127 -34.45 -4.24 -9.89
CA ILE A 127 -34.68 -5.43 -9.08
C ILE A 127 -35.55 -5.07 -7.88
N ASN A 128 -36.66 -5.76 -7.69
CA ASN A 128 -37.68 -5.40 -6.70
C ASN A 128 -37.61 -6.20 -5.40
N ASN A 129 -36.86 -7.31 -5.38
CA ASN A 129 -36.73 -8.21 -4.24
C ASN A 129 -35.52 -9.13 -4.38
N LYS A 130 -35.15 -9.79 -3.28
CA LYS A 130 -34.01 -10.70 -3.19
C LYS A 130 -34.12 -11.91 -4.10
N GLU A 131 -35.34 -12.43 -4.32
CA GLU A 131 -35.55 -13.56 -5.22
C GLU A 131 -35.29 -13.22 -6.68
N GLU A 132 -35.60 -12.00 -7.13
CA GLU A 132 -35.25 -11.49 -8.46
C GLU A 132 -33.73 -11.35 -8.62
N LEU A 133 -33.03 -10.80 -7.63
CA LEU A 133 -31.57 -10.68 -7.67
C LEU A 133 -30.89 -12.05 -7.74
N ARG A 134 -31.28 -12.95 -6.82
CA ARG A 134 -30.72 -14.30 -6.74
C ARG A 134 -30.91 -15.10 -8.02
N ALA A 135 -32.06 -14.93 -8.68
CA ALA A 135 -32.32 -15.62 -9.94
C ALA A 135 -31.39 -15.16 -11.07
N LEU A 136 -30.92 -13.91 -11.03
CA LEU A 136 -29.95 -13.38 -11.98
C LEU A 136 -28.52 -13.78 -11.58
N ALA A 137 -28.17 -13.68 -10.30
CA ALA A 137 -26.88 -14.16 -9.79
C ALA A 137 -26.64 -15.65 -10.11
N GLU A 138 -27.67 -16.50 -10.01
CA GLU A 138 -27.59 -17.92 -10.41
C GLU A 138 -27.34 -18.15 -11.92
N GLU A 139 -27.41 -17.10 -12.75
CA GLU A 139 -27.03 -17.15 -14.18
C GLU A 139 -25.57 -16.78 -14.43
N CYS A 140 -24.87 -16.16 -13.46
CA CYS A 140 -23.44 -15.87 -13.53
C CYS A 140 -22.60 -17.16 -13.43
N LEU A 141 -21.42 -17.15 -14.04
CA LEU A 141 -20.50 -18.27 -14.07
C LEU A 141 -19.37 -18.03 -13.08
N GLU A 142 -19.60 -18.38 -11.81
CA GLU A 142 -18.60 -18.20 -10.75
C GLU A 142 -17.46 -19.23 -10.85
N GLY A 143 -16.20 -18.78 -10.72
CA GLY A 143 -15.00 -19.60 -10.55
C GLY A 143 -14.47 -20.29 -11.80
N GLY A 144 -14.49 -19.62 -12.96
CA GLY A 144 -13.88 -20.12 -14.20
C GLY A 144 -13.86 -19.09 -15.32
N GLU A 145 -13.30 -19.45 -16.50
CA GLU A 145 -13.28 -18.57 -17.69
C GLU A 145 -14.69 -18.08 -18.03
N ASP A 146 -15.00 -16.85 -17.67
CA ASP A 146 -16.26 -16.23 -17.98
C ASP A 146 -16.22 -15.55 -19.37
N ASP A 147 -17.25 -14.74 -19.68
CA ASP A 147 -17.37 -14.14 -21.00
C ASP A 147 -16.59 -12.81 -21.14
N ASP A 148 -16.06 -12.19 -20.08
CA ASP A 148 -15.28 -10.96 -20.17
C ASP A 148 -13.77 -11.20 -20.22
N ILE A 149 -13.02 -10.10 -20.37
CA ILE A 149 -11.57 -10.07 -20.41
C ILE A 149 -11.14 -8.80 -19.68
N GLU A 150 -10.55 -8.95 -18.50
CA GLU A 150 -10.25 -7.82 -17.61
C GLU A 150 -8.78 -7.41 -17.63
N CYS A 151 -7.91 -8.37 -17.92
CA CYS A 151 -6.46 -8.19 -17.79
C CYS A 151 -5.84 -7.19 -18.78
N ILE A 152 -6.66 -6.62 -19.67
CA ILE A 152 -6.30 -5.61 -20.66
C ILE A 152 -7.50 -4.74 -20.98
N ASP A 153 -7.32 -3.42 -21.02
CA ASP A 153 -8.39 -2.45 -21.25
C ASP A 153 -8.05 -1.49 -22.42
N PHE A 154 -9.08 -0.91 -23.04
CA PHE A 154 -8.97 0.07 -24.11
C PHE A 154 -8.69 1.48 -23.57
N VAL A 155 -7.66 2.14 -24.10
CA VAL A 155 -7.44 3.56 -23.83
C VAL A 155 -8.26 4.41 -24.81
N TYR A 156 -9.34 4.99 -24.30
CA TYR A 156 -10.23 5.88 -25.04
C TYR A 156 -9.66 7.29 -25.29
N PRO A 157 -10.13 7.99 -26.34
CA PRO A 157 -11.21 7.63 -27.27
C PRO A 157 -10.76 6.76 -28.47
N ILE A 158 -11.69 5.97 -29.01
CA ILE A 158 -11.48 5.11 -30.19
C ILE A 158 -12.47 5.50 -31.30
N THR A 159 -11.98 5.64 -32.54
CA THR A 159 -12.84 5.88 -33.71
C THR A 159 -13.06 4.59 -34.48
N LEU A 160 -14.33 4.27 -34.75
CA LEU A 160 -14.75 3.17 -35.62
C LEU A 160 -15.38 3.71 -36.91
N PHE A 161 -15.27 2.93 -37.98
CA PHE A 161 -15.85 3.18 -39.30
C PHE A 161 -16.75 2.01 -39.68
N THR A 162 -17.92 2.28 -40.25
CA THR A 162 -18.84 1.26 -40.78
C THR A 162 -18.78 1.25 -42.31
N PHE A 163 -19.05 0.10 -42.93
CA PHE A 163 -19.00 -0.09 -44.38
C PHE A 163 -20.26 -0.78 -44.89
N ASP A 164 -20.55 -0.64 -46.19
CA ASP A 164 -21.55 -1.45 -46.87
C ASP A 164 -20.94 -2.72 -47.48
N ILE A 165 -21.78 -3.58 -48.07
CA ILE A 165 -21.35 -4.82 -48.75
C ILE A 165 -20.40 -4.61 -49.93
N ASN A 166 -20.21 -3.37 -50.41
CA ASN A 166 -19.25 -3.04 -51.46
C ASN A 166 -17.97 -2.39 -50.87
N GLU A 167 -17.77 -2.52 -49.55
CA GLU A 167 -16.64 -1.95 -48.80
C GLU A 167 -16.57 -0.42 -48.90
N GLN A 168 -17.70 0.25 -49.16
CA GLN A 168 -17.77 1.70 -49.12
C GLN A 168 -18.08 2.15 -47.70
N GLN A 169 -17.25 3.03 -47.14
CA GLN A 169 -17.49 3.61 -45.81
C GLN A 169 -18.86 4.32 -45.77
N THR A 170 -19.73 3.87 -44.86
CA THR A 170 -21.09 4.38 -44.63
C THR A 170 -21.16 5.36 -43.47
N GLY A 171 -20.22 5.28 -42.52
CA GLY A 171 -20.25 6.07 -41.29
C GLY A 171 -18.92 6.14 -40.54
N SER A 172 -18.92 6.90 -39.46
CA SER A 172 -17.85 6.98 -38.47
C SER A 172 -18.45 7.32 -37.11
N VAL A 173 -17.99 6.65 -36.07
CA VAL A 173 -18.42 6.82 -34.67
C VAL A 173 -17.16 6.89 -33.81
N THR A 174 -17.09 7.83 -32.88
CA THR A 174 -16.03 7.87 -31.87
C THR A 174 -16.66 7.52 -30.53
N VAL A 175 -16.11 6.52 -29.85
CA VAL A 175 -16.53 6.06 -28.52
C VAL A 175 -15.51 6.51 -27.47
N ASN A 176 -15.98 6.77 -26.25
CA ASN A 176 -15.22 7.37 -25.16
C ASN A 176 -15.18 6.50 -23.89
N SER A 177 -15.83 5.34 -23.89
CA SER A 177 -15.88 4.37 -22.79
C SER A 177 -16.25 2.99 -23.32
N ASP A 178 -16.06 1.96 -22.50
CA ASP A 178 -16.50 0.59 -22.78
C ASP A 178 -18.01 0.50 -22.99
N GLU A 179 -18.80 1.25 -22.22
CA GLU A 179 -20.24 1.37 -22.44
C GLU A 179 -20.56 1.80 -23.88
N GLU A 180 -19.91 2.86 -24.37
CA GLU A 180 -20.16 3.35 -25.74
C GLU A 180 -19.68 2.35 -26.80
N LEU A 181 -18.56 1.65 -26.55
CA LEU A 181 -18.01 0.62 -27.44
C LEU A 181 -18.92 -0.61 -27.49
N ARG A 182 -19.32 -1.13 -26.33
CA ARG A 182 -20.20 -2.29 -26.18
C ARG A 182 -21.56 -2.05 -26.82
N LEU A 183 -22.15 -0.86 -26.60
CA LEU A 183 -23.41 -0.46 -27.22
C LEU A 183 -23.30 -0.27 -28.74
N PHE A 184 -22.13 0.16 -29.24
CA PHE A 184 -21.88 0.22 -30.68
C PHE A 184 -21.95 -1.19 -31.31
N PHE A 185 -21.24 -2.17 -30.74
CA PHE A 185 -21.25 -3.55 -31.23
C PHE A 185 -22.63 -4.21 -31.11
N LYS A 186 -23.36 -3.97 -30.02
CA LYS A 186 -24.75 -4.45 -29.82
C LYS A 186 -25.72 -3.96 -30.90
N GLY A 187 -25.41 -2.85 -31.57
CA GLY A 187 -26.22 -2.27 -32.64
C GLY A 187 -25.94 -2.81 -34.04
N LEU A 188 -24.95 -3.69 -34.21
CA LEU A 188 -24.54 -4.26 -35.50
C LEU A 188 -25.25 -5.59 -35.77
N ASP A 189 -25.53 -5.86 -37.06
CA ASP A 189 -25.91 -7.19 -37.53
C ASP A 189 -24.65 -8.05 -37.79
N ASP A 190 -24.78 -9.39 -37.74
CA ASP A 190 -23.63 -10.33 -37.86
C ASP A 190 -22.75 -10.07 -39.10
N ASP A 191 -23.34 -9.66 -40.22
CA ASP A 191 -22.68 -9.41 -41.50
C ASP A 191 -22.20 -7.97 -41.72
N ASP A 192 -22.39 -7.08 -40.74
CA ASP A 192 -21.89 -5.72 -40.81
C ASP A 192 -20.35 -5.68 -40.82
N LEU A 193 -19.82 -4.79 -41.64
CA LEU A 193 -18.38 -4.57 -41.78
C LEU A 193 -17.97 -3.29 -41.05
N ILE A 194 -16.98 -3.42 -40.18
CA ILE A 194 -16.42 -2.30 -39.42
C ILE A 194 -14.90 -2.25 -39.51
N SER A 195 -14.31 -1.10 -39.18
CA SER A 195 -12.87 -0.89 -39.09
C SER A 195 -12.56 0.06 -37.95
N ILE A 196 -11.42 -0.14 -37.30
CA ILE A 196 -10.95 0.71 -36.21
C ILE A 196 -9.88 1.65 -36.75
N GLU A 197 -9.91 2.91 -36.32
CA GLU A 197 -8.85 3.88 -36.60
C GLU A 197 -7.59 3.53 -35.81
N PHE A 198 -6.66 2.81 -36.45
CA PHE A 198 -5.36 2.52 -35.87
C PHE A 198 -4.39 3.72 -35.97
N PRO A 199 -3.44 3.86 -35.04
CA PRO A 199 -3.16 2.94 -33.92
C PRO A 199 -4.10 3.13 -32.72
N VAL A 200 -4.34 2.04 -31.98
CA VAL A 200 -5.08 2.03 -30.71
C VAL A 200 -4.12 1.69 -29.56
N THR A 201 -4.36 2.28 -28.39
CA THR A 201 -3.60 1.99 -27.18
C THR A 201 -4.45 1.14 -26.24
N LEU A 202 -3.80 0.13 -25.65
CA LEU A 202 -4.34 -0.77 -24.63
C LEU A 202 -3.52 -0.58 -23.35
N GLU A 203 -4.13 -0.77 -22.20
CA GLU A 203 -3.48 -0.76 -20.88
C GLU A 203 -3.64 -2.15 -20.26
N LEU A 204 -2.53 -2.79 -19.86
CA LEU A 204 -2.55 -4.09 -19.18
C LEU A 204 -2.87 -3.91 -17.69
N TYR A 205 -3.25 -4.99 -17.00
CA TYR A 205 -3.53 -4.99 -15.55
C TYR A 205 -2.41 -4.37 -14.69
N ASP A 206 -1.14 -4.46 -15.14
CA ASP A 206 0.02 -3.89 -14.44
C ASP A 206 0.26 -2.39 -14.73
N GLY A 207 -0.64 -1.73 -15.47
CA GLY A 207 -0.54 -0.34 -15.92
C GLY A 207 0.36 -0.12 -17.13
N THR A 208 0.94 -1.18 -17.71
CA THR A 208 1.77 -1.09 -18.91
C THR A 208 0.90 -0.79 -20.13
N ARG A 209 1.34 0.17 -20.97
CA ARG A 209 0.62 0.54 -22.20
C ARG A 209 1.21 -0.11 -23.44
N VAL A 210 0.35 -0.76 -24.22
CA VAL A 210 0.69 -1.38 -25.51
C VAL A 210 -0.01 -0.62 -26.62
N THR A 211 0.66 -0.37 -27.75
CA THR A 211 0.04 0.27 -28.92
C THR A 211 0.01 -0.72 -30.07
N VAL A 212 -1.17 -0.95 -30.64
CA VAL A 212 -1.41 -1.88 -31.74
C VAL A 212 -1.81 -1.10 -32.99
N SER A 213 -1.39 -1.58 -34.16
CA SER A 213 -1.57 -0.89 -35.46
C SER A 213 -2.41 -1.67 -36.48
N SER A 214 -2.97 -2.83 -36.09
CA SER A 214 -3.85 -3.64 -36.94
C SER A 214 -4.74 -4.56 -36.10
N ASN A 215 -5.79 -5.11 -36.73
CA ASN A 215 -6.69 -6.08 -36.08
C ASN A 215 -5.95 -7.34 -35.60
N ALA A 216 -4.94 -7.78 -36.36
CA ALA A 216 -4.14 -8.95 -36.01
C ALA A 216 -3.27 -8.69 -34.77
N GLU A 217 -2.69 -7.50 -34.67
CA GLU A 217 -1.93 -7.09 -33.47
C GLU A 217 -2.84 -6.90 -32.27
N LEU A 218 -4.03 -6.31 -32.45
CA LEU A 218 -5.05 -6.16 -31.42
C LEU A 218 -5.50 -7.53 -30.87
N ALA A 219 -5.90 -8.45 -31.74
CA ALA A 219 -6.31 -9.79 -31.33
C ALA A 219 -5.19 -10.55 -30.60
N THR A 220 -3.95 -10.42 -31.08
CA THR A 220 -2.79 -11.06 -30.42
C THR A 220 -2.52 -10.45 -29.05
N ALA A 221 -2.65 -9.13 -28.90
CA ALA A 221 -2.44 -8.44 -27.63
C ALA A 221 -3.47 -8.91 -26.59
N ILE A 222 -4.75 -8.93 -26.96
CA ILE A 222 -5.83 -9.37 -26.06
C ILE A 222 -5.67 -10.85 -25.69
N GLU A 223 -5.50 -11.75 -26.68
CA GLU A 223 -5.34 -13.20 -26.42
C GLU A 223 -4.09 -13.55 -25.61
N SER A 224 -3.06 -12.70 -25.62
CA SER A 224 -1.87 -12.92 -24.80
C SER A 224 -2.01 -12.38 -23.39
N ALA A 225 -2.97 -11.49 -23.16
CA ALA A 225 -3.18 -10.79 -21.90
C ALA A 225 -4.36 -11.36 -21.10
N LYS A 226 -5.37 -11.92 -21.75
CA LYS A 226 -6.61 -12.40 -21.10
C LYS A 226 -6.41 -13.37 -19.93
N ASP A 227 -5.34 -14.18 -19.93
CA ASP A 227 -5.06 -15.14 -18.85
C ASP A 227 -3.89 -14.66 -17.95
N ALA A 228 -3.58 -13.35 -17.97
CA ALA A 228 -2.36 -12.80 -17.35
C ALA A 228 -2.57 -12.21 -15.94
N CYS A 229 -3.81 -12.04 -15.54
CA CYS A 229 -4.26 -11.64 -14.20
C CYS A 229 -5.35 -12.61 -13.73
N ASP A 230 -5.74 -12.49 -12.46
CA ASP A 230 -6.96 -13.10 -11.95
C ASP A 230 -8.11 -12.12 -12.24
N GLU A 231 -9.22 -12.60 -12.80
CA GLU A 231 -10.35 -11.77 -13.28
C GLU A 231 -11.44 -11.59 -12.20
N ASP A 232 -11.17 -11.99 -10.95
CA ASP A 232 -12.13 -11.90 -9.82
C ASP A 232 -13.51 -12.52 -10.13
N ASP A 233 -13.47 -13.58 -10.98
CA ASP A 233 -14.62 -14.31 -11.53
C ASP A 233 -15.33 -15.19 -10.50
N ASP A 234 -14.94 -15.19 -9.22
CA ASP A 234 -15.58 -15.94 -8.15
C ASP A 234 -16.30 -15.05 -7.12
N ASP A 235 -17.31 -15.63 -6.45
CA ASP A 235 -18.15 -14.93 -5.46
C ASP A 235 -17.45 -14.71 -4.10
N ASP A 236 -16.13 -14.75 -4.14
CA ASP A 236 -15.18 -14.73 -3.06
C ASP A 236 -14.71 -13.29 -2.83
N TYR A 237 -15.42 -12.59 -1.93
CA TYR A 237 -15.15 -11.18 -1.64
C TYR A 237 -13.93 -10.94 -0.73
N ASN A 238 -13.16 -11.98 -0.38
CA ASN A 238 -11.92 -11.80 0.36
C ASN A 238 -10.77 -11.85 -0.66
N ASP A 239 -9.88 -10.86 -0.65
CA ASP A 239 -8.86 -10.60 -1.68
C ASP A 239 -7.71 -11.64 -1.73
N ASP A 240 -8.04 -12.93 -1.74
CA ASP A 240 -7.11 -14.05 -1.78
C ASP A 240 -6.66 -14.50 -3.18
N ASP A 241 -7.04 -13.71 -4.20
CA ASP A 241 -6.73 -13.79 -5.64
C ASP A 241 -5.23 -13.75 -6.03
N PHE A 242 -4.33 -13.74 -5.05
CA PHE A 242 -2.91 -13.61 -5.30
C PHE A 242 -2.25 -14.94 -5.68
N THR A 243 -1.49 -14.93 -6.79
CA THR A 243 -0.76 -16.12 -7.24
C THR A 243 0.24 -16.68 -6.22
N LEU A 244 0.46 -18.00 -6.24
CA LEU A 244 1.47 -18.66 -5.42
C LEU A 244 2.88 -18.10 -5.61
N GLU A 245 3.22 -17.65 -6.83
CA GLU A 245 4.50 -17.00 -7.13
C GLU A 245 4.60 -15.62 -6.46
N ARG A 246 3.55 -14.79 -6.54
CA ARG A 246 3.47 -13.48 -5.87
C ARG A 246 3.66 -13.63 -4.37
N PHE A 247 2.94 -14.56 -3.73
CA PHE A 247 3.08 -14.82 -2.30
C PHE A 247 4.48 -15.30 -1.90
N ASN A 248 5.06 -16.25 -2.64
CA ASN A 248 6.39 -16.78 -2.34
C ASN A 248 7.50 -15.72 -2.47
N ASN A 249 7.39 -14.86 -3.49
CA ASN A 249 8.30 -13.74 -3.63
C ASN A 249 8.14 -12.76 -2.47
N LEU A 250 6.89 -12.39 -2.11
CA LEU A 250 6.61 -11.47 -1.02
C LEU A 250 7.13 -11.99 0.33
N ILE A 251 6.76 -13.22 0.72
CA ILE A 251 7.11 -13.75 2.06
C ILE A 251 8.62 -13.93 2.25
N THR A 252 9.38 -14.12 1.16
CA THR A 252 10.84 -14.25 1.18
C THR A 252 11.61 -12.97 0.88
N GLU A 253 10.93 -11.90 0.45
CA GLU A 253 11.56 -10.63 0.07
C GLU A 253 12.30 -10.00 1.25
N CYS A 254 11.70 -10.03 2.45
CA CYS A 254 12.34 -9.56 3.66
C CYS A 254 11.73 -10.15 4.95
N PRO A 255 12.33 -9.86 6.12
CA PRO A 255 11.78 -10.32 7.39
C PRO A 255 10.43 -9.68 7.74
N TRP A 256 9.68 -10.36 8.61
CA TRP A 256 8.34 -10.00 9.06
C TRP A 256 8.25 -9.94 10.58
N LEU A 257 7.64 -8.90 11.13
CA LEU A 257 7.31 -8.78 12.55
C LEU A 257 5.93 -9.38 12.82
N VAL A 258 5.84 -10.19 13.88
CA VAL A 258 4.57 -10.68 14.41
C VAL A 258 3.83 -9.54 15.10
N ARG A 259 2.62 -9.23 14.63
CA ARG A 259 1.75 -8.18 15.19
C ARG A 259 0.57 -8.73 15.96
N GLU A 260 0.04 -9.87 15.53
CA GLU A 260 -1.07 -10.54 16.21
C GLU A 260 -0.87 -12.05 16.16
N VAL A 261 -1.22 -12.72 17.27
CA VAL A 261 -1.33 -14.18 17.32
C VAL A 261 -2.56 -14.53 18.16
N GLN A 262 -3.51 -15.24 17.54
CA GLN A 262 -4.59 -15.94 18.21
C GLN A 262 -4.44 -17.44 18.00
N ARG A 263 -4.59 -18.22 19.07
CA ARG A 263 -4.51 -19.67 19.05
C ARG A 263 -5.71 -20.27 19.75
N ASP A 264 -6.49 -21.09 19.05
CA ASP A 264 -7.72 -21.71 19.54
C ASP A 264 -8.68 -20.66 20.17
N ALA A 265 -8.87 -19.52 19.49
CA ALA A 265 -9.62 -18.34 19.93
C ALA A 265 -9.11 -17.69 21.24
N ILE A 266 -7.84 -17.91 21.60
CA ILE A 266 -7.18 -17.27 22.73
C ILE A 266 -6.10 -16.33 22.21
N ASN A 267 -6.18 -15.06 22.61
CA ASN A 267 -5.16 -14.06 22.28
C ASN A 267 -3.81 -14.42 22.95
N GLN A 268 -2.80 -14.68 22.13
CA GLN A 268 -1.40 -14.93 22.50
C GLN A 268 -0.47 -13.78 22.08
N THR A 269 -1.02 -12.68 21.57
CA THR A 269 -0.26 -11.58 20.97
C THR A 269 0.82 -11.06 21.90
N ASP A 270 0.51 -10.77 23.17
CA ASP A 270 1.50 -10.25 24.13
C ASP A 270 2.75 -11.13 24.29
N GLN A 271 2.62 -12.44 24.08
CA GLN A 271 3.72 -13.40 24.15
C GLN A 271 4.65 -13.26 22.94
N TYR A 272 4.09 -13.08 21.75
CA TYR A 272 4.78 -13.16 20.46
C TYR A 272 4.96 -11.84 19.73
N PHE A 273 4.36 -10.76 20.24
CA PHE A 273 4.43 -9.43 19.65
C PHE A 273 5.89 -9.04 19.41
N GLU A 274 6.16 -8.56 18.19
CA GLU A 274 7.49 -8.18 17.69
C GLU A 274 8.52 -9.32 17.57
N TYR A 275 8.07 -10.58 17.58
CA TYR A 275 8.94 -11.67 17.12
C TYR A 275 9.23 -11.46 15.64
N LEU A 276 10.49 -11.63 15.25
CA LEU A 276 10.94 -11.40 13.90
C LEU A 276 11.10 -12.72 13.17
N MET A 277 10.34 -12.92 12.10
CA MET A 277 10.38 -14.09 11.24
C MET A 277 11.15 -13.75 9.95
N ASN A 278 12.03 -14.63 9.51
CA ASN A 278 12.73 -14.50 8.24
C ASN A 278 12.64 -15.82 7.47
N PHE A 279 12.05 -15.75 6.27
CA PHE A 279 11.78 -16.89 5.40
C PHE A 279 12.82 -16.93 4.28
N THR A 280 13.30 -18.12 3.95
CA THR A 280 14.28 -18.33 2.88
C THR A 280 13.69 -19.18 1.76
N GLU A 281 14.16 -18.94 0.53
CA GLU A 281 13.70 -19.65 -0.68
C GLU A 281 13.87 -21.18 -0.62
N ASP A 282 14.76 -21.69 0.24
CA ASP A 282 14.97 -23.13 0.45
C ASP A 282 13.98 -23.78 1.43
N GLY A 283 12.94 -23.06 1.85
CA GLY A 283 11.89 -23.54 2.76
C GLY A 283 12.28 -23.45 4.25
N GLY A 284 13.34 -22.73 4.57
CA GLY A 284 13.73 -22.44 5.96
C GLY A 284 13.01 -21.21 6.50
N VAL A 285 12.64 -21.24 7.79
CA VAL A 285 12.18 -20.04 8.51
C VAL A 285 12.92 -19.91 9.83
N THR A 286 13.42 -18.71 10.11
CA THR A 286 14.07 -18.37 11.38
C THR A 286 13.23 -17.36 12.14
N VAL A 287 13.01 -17.59 13.43
CA VAL A 287 12.25 -16.70 14.31
C VAL A 287 13.18 -16.22 15.42
N LYS A 288 13.31 -14.89 15.55
CA LYS A 288 14.01 -14.24 16.66
C LYS A 288 12.98 -13.68 17.62
N ASP A 289 13.04 -14.11 18.87
CA ASP A 289 12.21 -13.52 19.92
C ASP A 289 12.74 -12.13 20.33
N ARG A 290 11.96 -11.44 21.17
CA ARG A 290 12.37 -10.17 21.80
C ARG A 290 13.67 -10.29 22.60
N GLN A 291 14.03 -11.53 22.98
CA GLN A 291 15.22 -11.94 23.71
C GLN A 291 16.48 -12.15 22.85
N GLY A 292 16.33 -12.02 21.53
CA GLY A 292 17.37 -12.35 20.56
C GLY A 292 17.68 -13.84 20.45
N ASN A 293 16.90 -14.72 21.10
CA ASN A 293 17.00 -16.15 20.92
C ASN A 293 16.51 -16.52 19.52
N VAL A 294 17.26 -17.39 18.86
CA VAL A 294 16.94 -17.86 17.50
C VAL A 294 16.28 -19.22 17.58
N LEU A 295 15.10 -19.33 17.00
CA LEU A 295 14.34 -20.55 16.79
C LEU A 295 14.30 -20.82 15.28
N ASN A 296 14.43 -22.08 14.88
CA ASN A 296 14.39 -22.47 13.48
C ASN A 296 13.17 -23.35 13.23
N GLY A 297 12.62 -23.24 12.03
CA GLY A 297 11.53 -24.06 11.53
C GLY A 297 11.61 -24.22 10.02
N PHE A 298 10.57 -24.82 9.48
CA PHE A 298 10.38 -25.03 8.05
C PHE A 298 9.07 -24.39 7.62
N TRP A 299 9.04 -23.96 6.36
CA TRP A 299 7.82 -23.52 5.72
C TRP A 299 7.71 -24.08 4.31
N ASN A 300 6.48 -24.24 3.84
CA ASN A 300 6.16 -24.47 2.43
C ASN A 300 4.77 -23.91 2.15
N SER A 301 4.51 -23.57 0.89
CA SER A 301 3.22 -23.07 0.43
C SER A 301 2.69 -23.92 -0.71
N ARG A 302 1.36 -23.98 -0.86
CA ARG A 302 0.70 -24.59 -2.03
C ARG A 302 -0.56 -23.82 -2.39
N MET A 303 -0.85 -23.74 -3.69
CA MET A 303 -2.14 -23.29 -4.21
C MET A 303 -3.18 -24.40 -4.03
N THR A 304 -4.41 -24.02 -3.69
CA THR A 304 -5.58 -24.88 -3.70
C THR A 304 -6.72 -24.22 -4.48
N ASP A 305 -7.86 -24.91 -4.62
CA ASP A 305 -9.06 -24.35 -5.26
C ASP A 305 -9.75 -23.26 -4.40
N HIS A 306 -9.19 -22.90 -3.24
CA HIS A 306 -9.73 -21.92 -2.29
C HIS A 306 -8.54 -21.12 -1.76
N GLY A 307 -7.69 -20.53 -2.62
CA GLY A 307 -6.51 -19.76 -2.20
C GLY A 307 -5.27 -20.55 -1.71
N ILE A 308 -4.33 -19.83 -1.09
CA ILE A 308 -3.01 -20.34 -0.71
C ILE A 308 -2.98 -20.88 0.72
N LEU A 309 -2.40 -22.07 0.87
CA LEU A 309 -2.06 -22.66 2.16
C LEU A 309 -0.56 -22.53 2.44
N LEU A 310 -0.22 -21.87 3.55
CA LEU A 310 1.12 -21.79 4.14
C LEU A 310 1.26 -22.80 5.29
N ASN A 311 2.09 -23.81 5.10
CA ASN A 311 2.48 -24.71 6.19
C ASN A 311 3.69 -24.15 6.95
N LEU A 312 3.56 -24.01 8.27
CA LEU A 312 4.65 -23.66 9.18
C LEU A 312 4.92 -24.81 10.14
N GLU A 313 6.19 -25.17 10.33
CA GLU A 313 6.60 -26.25 11.24
C GLU A 313 7.77 -25.81 12.12
N PHE A 314 7.53 -25.76 13.44
CA PHE A 314 8.52 -25.47 14.47
C PHE A 314 8.54 -26.54 15.56
N ASP A 315 9.74 -26.86 16.05
CA ASP A 315 9.93 -27.77 17.20
C ASP A 315 9.41 -27.19 18.53
N VAL A 316 9.45 -25.87 18.67
CA VAL A 316 9.22 -25.16 19.95
C VAL A 316 8.06 -24.17 19.88
N LEU A 317 7.85 -23.51 18.74
CA LEU A 317 6.77 -22.54 18.53
C LEU A 317 5.49 -23.25 18.10
N VAL A 318 4.92 -24.06 19.01
CA VAL A 318 3.74 -24.88 18.72
C VAL A 318 2.52 -24.06 18.25
N ASP A 319 2.40 -22.82 18.69
CA ASP A 319 1.28 -21.94 18.31
C ASP A 319 1.35 -21.51 16.83
N PHE A 320 2.55 -21.51 16.25
CA PHE A 320 2.79 -21.23 14.83
C PHE A 320 2.76 -22.50 13.97
N THR A 321 2.96 -23.68 14.57
CA THR A 321 3.00 -24.96 13.86
C THR A 321 1.61 -25.39 13.40
N LEU A 322 1.22 -24.98 12.19
CA LEU A 322 -0.06 -25.27 11.57
C LEU A 322 0.02 -25.11 10.04
N GLU A 323 -1.03 -25.52 9.33
CA GLU A 323 -1.31 -25.13 7.95
C GLU A 323 -2.28 -23.97 7.97
N TRP A 324 -1.82 -22.81 7.52
CA TRP A 324 -2.50 -21.53 7.58
C TRP A 324 -3.05 -21.18 6.21
N PHE A 325 -4.28 -20.70 6.18
CA PHE A 325 -4.85 -20.02 5.05
C PHE A 325 -4.28 -18.60 4.97
N VAL A 326 -3.75 -18.22 3.81
CA VAL A 326 -3.32 -16.83 3.56
C VAL A 326 -4.51 -16.15 2.91
N TYR A 327 -5.16 -15.26 3.65
CA TYR A 327 -6.43 -14.65 3.22
C TYR A 327 -6.32 -13.16 2.94
N GLU A 328 -5.13 -12.57 3.10
CA GLU A 328 -4.90 -11.17 2.72
C GLU A 328 -3.39 -10.92 2.59
N ILE A 329 -2.99 -10.29 1.48
CA ILE A 329 -1.67 -9.68 1.32
C ILE A 329 -1.78 -8.21 0.88
N GLU A 330 -1.49 -7.30 1.79
CA GLU A 330 -1.41 -5.85 1.51
C GLU A 330 0.05 -5.39 1.45
N GLU A 331 0.28 -4.13 1.02
CA GLU A 331 1.61 -3.52 1.11
C GLU A 331 2.13 -3.54 2.55
N GLY A 332 3.10 -4.42 2.80
CA GLY A 332 3.75 -4.53 4.09
C GLY A 332 3.00 -5.33 5.15
N LYS A 333 2.00 -6.14 4.79
CA LYS A 333 1.21 -6.93 5.74
C LYS A 333 0.77 -8.27 5.14
N ILE A 334 0.77 -9.31 5.94
CA ILE A 334 0.23 -10.63 5.58
C ILE A 334 -0.70 -11.06 6.72
N LYS A 335 -1.94 -11.44 6.40
CA LYS A 335 -2.84 -12.06 7.36
C LYS A 335 -2.99 -13.56 7.10
N LEU A 336 -2.98 -14.32 8.18
CA LEU A 336 -3.07 -15.78 8.18
C LEU A 336 -4.22 -16.23 9.08
N TYR A 337 -5.00 -17.21 8.62
CA TYR A 337 -6.14 -17.77 9.33
C TYR A 337 -6.07 -19.30 9.38
N ALA A 338 -6.67 -19.91 10.39
CA ALA A 338 -7.04 -21.32 10.34
C ALA A 338 -8.22 -21.63 11.27
N GLU A 339 -8.89 -22.77 11.01
CA GLU A 339 -10.06 -23.22 11.76
C GLU A 339 -9.85 -23.14 13.29
N GLY A 340 -10.91 -22.77 14.01
CA GLY A 340 -10.90 -22.70 15.47
C GLY A 340 -10.41 -21.36 16.03
N GLY A 341 -10.56 -20.27 15.25
CA GLY A 341 -10.16 -18.92 15.67
C GLY A 341 -8.64 -18.78 15.78
N ASN A 342 -7.89 -19.43 14.89
CA ASN A 342 -6.44 -19.27 14.81
C ASN A 342 -6.14 -18.14 13.82
N LYS A 343 -5.35 -17.15 14.24
CA LYS A 343 -5.04 -15.95 13.43
C LYS A 343 -3.60 -15.52 13.66
N ILE A 344 -2.89 -15.14 12.61
CA ILE A 344 -1.59 -14.46 12.71
C ILE A 344 -1.60 -13.25 11.77
N ILE A 345 -1.17 -12.10 12.27
CA ILE A 345 -0.89 -10.93 11.43
C ILE A 345 0.60 -10.64 11.46
N LEU A 346 1.19 -10.56 10.27
CA LEU A 346 2.59 -10.20 10.05
C LEU A 346 2.68 -8.82 9.42
N ALA A 347 3.68 -8.05 9.80
CA ALA A 347 4.01 -6.77 9.19
C ALA A 347 5.45 -6.77 8.67
N ASN A 348 5.68 -6.17 7.51
CA ASN A 348 6.97 -6.08 6.86
C ASN A 348 8.01 -5.38 7.76
N ALA A 349 9.22 -5.92 7.77
CA ALA A 349 10.35 -5.41 8.52
C ALA A 349 11.61 -5.23 7.64
N CYS A 350 11.42 -4.98 6.35
CA CYS A 350 12.48 -4.72 5.37
C CYS A 350 13.45 -3.62 5.84
N ASP A 351 12.92 -2.59 6.49
CA ASP A 351 13.73 -1.49 7.01
C ASP A 351 14.62 -1.92 8.19
N VAL A 352 14.27 -2.98 8.92
CA VAL A 352 14.91 -3.36 10.20
C VAL A 352 16.18 -4.22 10.00
N PHE A 353 16.29 -4.96 8.89
CA PHE A 353 17.29 -6.01 8.70
C PHE A 353 18.03 -5.96 7.36
N ASN A 354 18.50 -4.78 6.96
CA ASN A 354 19.58 -4.72 5.97
C ASN A 354 20.92 -5.05 6.64
N GLU A 355 21.51 -6.21 6.34
CA GLU A 355 22.83 -6.61 6.87
C GLU A 355 24.00 -5.83 6.23
N ASP A 356 23.77 -5.02 5.19
CA ASP A 356 24.82 -4.15 4.64
C ASP A 356 25.08 -2.95 5.57
N PRO A 357 26.27 -2.85 6.20
CA PRO A 357 26.64 -1.70 7.01
C PRO A 357 26.58 -0.36 6.25
N ASN A 358 26.63 -0.39 4.92
CA ASN A 358 26.51 0.80 4.10
C ASN A 358 25.10 1.39 4.15
N THR A 359 24.04 0.59 4.33
CA THR A 359 22.66 1.09 4.37
C THR A 359 22.45 2.02 5.56
N LEU A 360 22.73 1.54 6.77
CA LEU A 360 22.67 2.40 7.96
C LEU A 360 23.64 3.59 7.85
N ARG A 361 24.81 3.38 7.25
CA ARG A 361 25.80 4.45 7.06
C ARG A 361 25.29 5.56 6.15
N GLU A 362 24.55 5.24 5.09
CA GLU A 362 23.95 6.25 4.22
C GLU A 362 22.75 6.94 4.88
N ILE A 363 21.88 6.19 5.58
CA ILE A 363 20.76 6.73 6.37
C ILE A 363 21.26 7.75 7.42
N LEU A 364 22.32 7.40 8.16
CA LEU A 364 22.88 8.28 9.19
C LEU A 364 23.49 9.57 8.62
N LYS A 365 24.01 9.54 7.39
CA LYS A 365 24.61 10.71 6.72
C LYS A 365 23.58 11.62 6.06
N GLU A 366 22.43 11.10 5.68
CA GLU A 366 21.42 11.82 4.91
C GLU A 366 20.87 13.02 5.67
N CYS A 367 20.55 12.82 6.95
CA CYS A 367 19.97 13.83 7.82
C CYS A 367 20.62 13.87 9.20
N ALA A 368 20.27 14.90 9.96
CA ALA A 368 20.64 14.97 11.37
C ALA A 368 19.67 14.17 12.23
N TRP A 369 20.10 13.79 13.43
CA TRP A 369 19.35 12.91 14.33
C TRP A 369 19.21 13.54 15.71
N VAL A 370 17.98 13.71 16.19
CA VAL A 370 17.69 14.32 17.50
C VAL A 370 17.59 13.22 18.55
N ILE A 371 18.28 13.40 19.68
CA ILE A 371 18.20 12.48 20.81
C ILE A 371 16.82 12.63 21.46
N LYS A 372 16.00 11.58 21.34
CA LYS A 372 14.75 11.44 22.09
C LYS A 372 15.00 10.83 23.46
N LYS A 373 15.92 9.87 23.53
CA LYS A 373 16.29 9.21 24.78
C LYS A 373 17.71 8.69 24.72
N VAL A 374 18.41 8.75 25.84
CA VAL A 374 19.69 8.06 26.02
C VAL A 374 19.81 7.56 27.45
N LYS A 375 20.12 6.27 27.57
CA LYS A 375 20.38 5.59 28.83
C LYS A 375 21.71 4.89 28.73
N ASN A 376 22.62 5.19 29.66
CA ASN A 376 23.96 4.60 29.70
C ASN A 376 24.16 3.95 31.07
N ASN A 377 24.40 2.64 31.08
CA ASN A 377 24.61 1.88 32.31
C ASN A 377 23.51 2.08 33.37
N GLY A 378 22.26 2.23 32.94
CA GLY A 378 21.10 2.37 33.82
C GLY A 378 20.72 3.79 34.18
N GLU A 379 21.58 4.77 33.91
CA GLU A 379 21.31 6.18 34.13
C GLU A 379 20.76 6.80 32.85
N GLU A 380 19.58 7.42 32.94
CA GLU A 380 19.02 8.22 31.86
C GLU A 380 19.72 9.60 31.85
N ILE A 381 20.16 10.05 30.67
CA ILE A 381 20.97 11.27 30.53
C ILE A 381 20.10 12.38 29.92
N ASP A 382 19.05 12.79 30.63
CA ASP A 382 18.04 13.76 30.16
C ASP A 382 18.62 15.09 29.70
N ARG A 383 19.78 15.48 30.22
CA ARG A 383 20.50 16.69 29.79
C ARG A 383 20.91 16.68 28.31
N LEU A 384 20.84 15.54 27.63
CA LEU A 384 21.11 15.40 26.20
C LEU A 384 19.85 15.37 25.33
N LEU A 385 18.66 15.39 25.95
CA LEU A 385 17.39 15.41 25.23
C LEU A 385 17.31 16.59 24.27
N GLY A 386 16.95 16.35 23.01
CA GLY A 386 16.90 17.37 21.97
C GLY A 386 18.25 17.76 21.34
N TYR A 387 19.38 17.20 21.81
CA TYR A 387 20.68 17.40 21.16
C TYR A 387 20.69 16.67 19.82
N LYS A 388 21.45 17.20 18.87
CA LYS A 388 21.43 16.77 17.47
C LYS A 388 22.75 16.17 17.04
N PHE A 389 22.74 14.90 16.65
CA PHE A 389 23.84 14.26 15.94
C PHE A 389 23.85 14.65 14.45
N SER A 390 25.04 14.81 13.88
CA SER A 390 25.26 14.90 12.44
C SER A 390 26.47 14.06 12.07
N PHE A 391 26.26 13.07 11.19
CA PHE A 391 27.28 12.10 10.79
C PHE A 391 27.89 12.48 9.43
N GLY A 392 29.20 12.66 9.39
CA GLY A 392 29.96 13.03 8.20
C GLY A 392 30.56 11.84 7.46
N ALA A 393 30.87 12.03 6.17
CA ALA A 393 31.40 10.98 5.29
C ALA A 393 32.77 10.40 5.71
N ASN A 394 33.57 11.14 6.47
CA ASN A 394 34.92 10.76 6.87
C ASN A 394 34.99 10.20 8.30
N ALA A 395 33.94 9.48 8.74
CA ALA A 395 33.83 8.94 10.10
C ALA A 395 33.86 10.01 11.21
N GLU A 396 33.55 11.26 10.89
CA GLU A 396 33.38 12.36 11.87
C GLU A 396 31.90 12.45 12.27
N VAL A 397 31.63 12.61 13.56
CA VAL A 397 30.28 12.88 14.08
C VAL A 397 30.32 14.13 14.95
N THR A 398 29.28 14.96 14.84
CA THR A 398 29.09 16.11 15.73
C THR A 398 27.84 15.90 16.56
N LEU A 399 27.87 16.36 17.80
CA LEU A 399 26.71 16.45 18.68
C LEU A 399 26.54 17.92 19.07
N SER A 400 25.49 18.55 18.56
CA SER A 400 25.25 19.98 18.75
C SER A 400 23.94 20.23 19.46
N ASN A 401 23.96 21.25 20.31
CA ASN A 401 22.77 21.74 21.00
C ASN A 401 22.30 23.09 20.45
N GLY A 402 22.92 23.58 19.36
CA GLY A 402 22.66 24.89 18.76
C GLY A 402 23.60 26.00 19.23
N VAL A 403 24.17 25.88 20.43
CA VAL A 403 25.16 26.82 21.00
C VAL A 403 26.54 26.20 21.08
N ASN A 404 26.61 25.00 21.62
CA ASN A 404 27.81 24.19 21.79
C ASN A 404 27.76 23.01 20.83
N THR A 405 28.93 22.63 20.33
CA THR A 405 29.10 21.46 19.46
C THR A 405 30.28 20.66 19.95
N SER A 406 30.03 19.40 20.31
CA SER A 406 31.07 18.40 20.56
C SER A 406 31.35 17.63 19.27
N THR A 407 32.60 17.21 19.08
CA THR A 407 33.01 16.40 17.93
C THR A 407 33.54 15.04 18.38
N GLY A 408 33.45 14.07 17.49
CA GLY A 408 33.82 12.69 17.73
C GLY A 408 34.01 11.91 16.44
N THR A 409 34.20 10.60 16.60
CA THR A 409 34.29 9.64 15.50
C THR A 409 33.17 8.62 15.58
N TRP A 410 32.75 8.10 14.43
CA TRP A 410 31.75 7.04 14.36
C TRP A 410 32.11 5.97 13.33
N GLU A 411 31.65 4.74 13.56
CA GLU A 411 31.80 3.63 12.62
C GLU A 411 30.59 2.70 12.71
N ILE A 412 30.19 2.11 11.57
CA ILE A 412 29.24 1.00 11.53
C ILE A 412 30.01 -0.29 11.31
N THR A 413 29.78 -1.25 12.20
CA THR A 413 30.33 -2.61 12.16
C THR A 413 29.20 -3.62 12.37
N THR A 414 29.52 -4.90 12.36
CA THR A 414 28.62 -5.98 12.79
C THR A 414 29.18 -6.69 14.02
N ASN A 415 28.30 -7.16 14.90
CA ASN A 415 28.70 -8.04 16.00
C ASN A 415 28.91 -9.49 15.51
N ALA A 416 29.28 -10.39 16.42
CA ALA A 416 29.52 -11.81 16.09
C ALA A 416 28.26 -12.55 15.57
N GLN A 417 27.08 -11.96 15.75
CA GLN A 417 25.78 -12.45 15.33
C GLN A 417 25.30 -11.77 14.03
N GLY A 418 26.12 -10.94 13.39
CA GLY A 418 25.78 -10.22 12.15
C GLY A 418 24.92 -8.96 12.34
N GLN A 419 24.59 -8.59 13.58
CA GLN A 419 23.76 -7.40 13.84
C GLN A 419 24.58 -6.12 13.69
N LEU A 420 23.98 -5.09 13.08
CA LEU A 420 24.60 -3.78 12.92
C LEU A 420 24.85 -3.11 14.26
N VAL A 421 26.05 -2.55 14.41
CA VAL A 421 26.50 -1.82 15.58
C VAL A 421 27.04 -0.46 15.12
N MET A 422 26.52 0.61 15.72
CA MET A 422 27.03 1.96 15.58
C MET A 422 27.97 2.26 16.75
N ALA A 423 29.27 2.26 16.50
CA ALA A 423 30.27 2.69 17.46
C ALA A 423 30.45 4.21 17.39
N ILE A 424 30.21 4.91 18.50
CA ILE A 424 30.43 6.35 18.64
C ILE A 424 31.50 6.60 19.70
N VAL A 425 32.43 7.52 19.42
CA VAL A 425 33.40 8.04 20.39
C VAL A 425 33.38 9.57 20.32
N MET A 426 32.80 10.21 21.33
CA MET A 426 32.78 11.65 21.50
C MET A 426 33.89 12.14 22.44
N GLY A 427 34.47 13.30 22.12
CA GLY A 427 35.51 13.92 22.96
C GLY A 427 34.94 14.50 24.26
N ASP A 428 34.08 15.52 24.13
CA ASP A 428 33.57 16.29 25.28
C ASP A 428 32.24 15.74 25.83
N GLU A 429 31.69 14.67 25.25
CA GLU A 429 30.41 14.08 25.66
C GLU A 429 30.47 12.55 25.79
N PRO A 430 31.16 12.01 26.82
CA PRO A 430 31.35 10.57 26.96
C PRO A 430 30.04 9.81 27.24
N GLY A 431 28.94 10.48 27.60
CA GLY A 431 27.66 9.84 27.90
C GLY A 431 27.05 9.07 26.72
N VAL A 432 27.43 9.43 25.48
CA VAL A 432 26.97 8.78 24.25
C VAL A 432 28.06 7.95 23.56
N SER A 433 29.28 7.91 24.12
CA SER A 433 30.39 7.12 23.58
C SER A 433 30.19 5.65 23.90
N PHE A 434 29.70 4.87 22.94
CA PHE A 434 29.36 3.46 23.13
C PHE A 434 29.28 2.70 21.79
N GLU A 435 29.18 1.38 21.87
CA GLU A 435 28.83 0.49 20.77
C GLU A 435 27.33 0.24 20.79
N TRP A 436 26.58 1.06 20.05
CA TRP A 436 25.12 1.02 20.00
C TRP A 436 24.65 -0.06 19.04
N LEU A 437 24.13 -1.16 19.58
CA LEU A 437 23.56 -2.27 18.80
C LEU A 437 22.20 -1.86 18.23
N LEU A 438 22.05 -1.90 16.91
CA LEU A 438 20.81 -1.53 16.22
C LEU A 438 19.71 -2.54 16.52
N ARG A 439 18.51 -2.03 16.81
CA ARG A 439 17.32 -2.84 17.08
C ARG A 439 16.19 -2.53 16.13
N ASP A 440 15.88 -1.25 16.00
CA ASP A 440 14.85 -0.79 15.07
C ASP A 440 15.52 0.20 14.12
N LEU A 441 15.54 -0.17 12.85
CA LEU A 441 15.90 0.74 11.75
C LEU A 441 14.59 1.11 11.07
N ASN A 442 14.14 2.34 11.31
CA ASN A 442 13.01 2.95 10.63
C ASN A 442 13.50 4.24 9.98
N ASN A 443 12.92 4.57 8.83
CA ASN A 443 13.31 5.77 8.09
C ASN A 443 13.24 7.06 8.92
N LYS A 444 12.30 7.18 9.86
CA LYS A 444 12.10 8.36 10.72
C LYS A 444 12.67 8.21 12.12
N ARG A 445 13.03 7.00 12.57
CA ARG A 445 13.46 6.71 13.94
C ARG A 445 14.46 5.58 14.00
N LEU A 446 15.48 5.72 14.82
CA LEU A 446 16.43 4.65 15.11
C LEU A 446 16.39 4.30 16.60
N LYS A 447 16.31 3.01 16.88
CA LYS A 447 16.45 2.48 18.25
C LYS A 447 17.68 1.59 18.31
N PHE A 448 18.50 1.86 19.32
CA PHE A 448 19.63 1.02 19.68
C PHE A 448 19.47 0.56 21.13
N ASP A 449 19.60 -0.73 21.38
CA ASP A 449 19.66 -1.27 22.73
C ASP A 449 20.45 -2.58 22.78
N ILE A 450 20.93 -2.91 23.98
CA ILE A 450 21.42 -4.24 24.28
C ILE A 450 20.51 -4.83 25.35
N GLU A 451 19.71 -5.79 24.95
CA GLU A 451 18.78 -6.43 25.85
C GLU A 451 19.46 -7.09 27.07
N GLY A 452 18.75 -7.10 28.20
CA GLY A 452 19.28 -7.57 29.47
C GLY A 452 20.33 -6.63 30.08
N THR A 453 20.65 -5.55 29.41
CA THR A 453 21.53 -4.48 29.90
C THR A 453 20.74 -3.19 30.07
N ALA A 454 21.44 -2.13 30.47
CA ALA A 454 20.84 -0.86 30.78
C ALA A 454 21.33 0.26 29.82
N TYR A 455 21.57 -0.12 28.57
CA TYR A 455 21.98 0.77 27.47
C TYR A 455 20.87 0.90 26.44
N GLU A 456 20.45 2.13 26.18
CA GLU A 456 19.38 2.45 25.22
C GLU A 456 19.69 3.81 24.57
N LEU A 457 19.52 3.92 23.26
CA LEU A 457 19.60 5.17 22.51
C LEU A 457 18.45 5.24 21.51
N LEU A 458 17.65 6.29 21.60
CA LEU A 458 16.53 6.55 20.70
C LEU A 458 16.76 7.87 19.96
N LEU A 459 16.78 7.78 18.64
CA LEU A 459 17.03 8.92 17.75
C LEU A 459 15.82 9.15 16.84
N GLU A 460 15.44 10.41 16.67
CA GLU A 460 14.42 10.85 15.71
C GLU A 460 15.11 11.54 14.53
N ARG A 461 14.73 11.17 13.32
CA ARG A 461 15.29 11.75 12.09
C ARG A 461 14.84 13.19 11.96
N HIS A 462 15.76 14.05 11.56
CA HIS A 462 15.51 15.48 11.50
C HIS A 462 16.26 16.12 10.33
N CYS A 463 15.59 16.17 9.18
CA CYS A 463 16.08 16.74 7.93
C CYS A 463 15.75 18.24 7.82
N ASN A 464 16.60 19.01 7.15
CA ASN A 464 16.36 20.41 6.78
C ASN A 464 15.84 21.32 7.92
N ASP A 465 16.16 20.99 9.17
CA ASP A 465 15.62 21.66 10.37
C ASP A 465 14.08 21.76 10.41
N ASN A 466 13.37 20.82 9.77
CA ASN A 466 11.92 20.82 9.57
C ASN A 466 11.38 22.09 8.89
N MET A 467 12.17 22.72 8.01
CA MET A 467 11.74 23.91 7.26
C MET A 467 10.57 23.65 6.29
N GLU A 468 10.27 22.40 5.99
CA GLU A 468 9.20 21.97 5.08
C GLU A 468 7.89 21.62 5.84
N ASP A 469 7.89 21.63 7.18
CA ASP A 469 6.70 21.38 8.00
C ASP A 469 6.09 22.73 8.42
N ASP A 470 4.99 23.10 7.77
CA ASP A 470 4.33 24.41 7.96
C ASP A 470 3.87 24.62 9.41
N ASP A 471 3.33 23.59 10.07
CA ASP A 471 2.91 23.66 11.48
C ASP A 471 4.12 23.93 12.40
N VAL A 472 5.23 23.22 12.17
CA VAL A 472 6.48 23.42 12.94
C VAL A 472 6.98 24.86 12.78
N MET A 473 6.93 25.39 11.56
CA MET A 473 7.36 26.76 11.27
C MET A 473 6.44 27.80 11.91
N GLU A 474 5.12 27.59 11.88
CA GLU A 474 4.14 28.46 12.52
C GLU A 474 4.34 28.50 14.05
N ILE A 475 4.46 27.33 14.69
CA ILE A 475 4.65 27.23 16.15
C ILE A 475 5.95 27.90 16.59
N ARG A 476 7.04 27.71 15.82
CA ARG A 476 8.31 28.42 16.06
C ARG A 476 8.11 29.93 15.98
N GLY A 477 7.34 30.40 15.00
CA GLY A 477 6.98 31.81 14.86
C GLY A 477 6.26 32.36 16.09
N PHE A 478 5.28 31.62 16.63
CA PHE A 478 4.57 32.01 17.85
C PHE A 478 5.51 32.10 19.05
N LEU A 479 6.35 31.08 19.27
CA LEU A 479 7.27 31.02 20.40
C LEU A 479 8.30 32.15 20.38
N LEU A 480 8.82 32.50 19.21
CA LEU A 480 9.78 33.60 19.02
C LEU A 480 9.17 35.00 19.23
N ASP A 481 7.84 35.13 19.24
CA ASP A 481 7.13 36.41 19.34
C ASP A 481 6.91 36.85 20.81
N GLY A 482 8.00 37.17 21.50
CA GLY A 482 7.96 37.81 22.82
C GLY A 482 8.12 36.85 24.01
N PRO A 483 8.18 37.40 25.23
CA PRO A 483 8.31 36.61 26.45
C PRO A 483 7.01 35.87 26.74
N TRP A 484 7.15 34.65 27.25
CA TRP A 484 6.06 33.80 27.70
C TRP A 484 6.09 33.65 29.21
N ARG A 485 4.94 33.45 29.85
CA ARG A 485 4.82 33.18 31.27
C ARG A 485 4.18 31.84 31.50
N MET A 486 4.58 31.18 32.58
CA MET A 486 3.98 29.91 32.96
C MET A 486 2.60 30.16 33.57
N ALA A 487 1.55 29.71 32.89
CA ALA A 487 0.17 29.78 33.36
C ALA A 487 -0.21 28.56 34.20
N GLN A 488 0.40 27.41 33.90
CA GLN A 488 0.20 26.17 34.66
C GLN A 488 1.42 25.27 34.58
N PHE A 489 1.78 24.64 35.70
CA PHE A 489 2.72 23.53 35.77
C PHE A 489 2.30 22.51 36.82
N VAL A 490 1.95 21.32 36.33
CA VAL A 490 1.69 20.13 37.12
C VAL A 490 2.85 19.17 36.89
N TYR A 491 3.50 18.76 37.98
CA TYR A 491 4.66 17.86 37.94
C TYR A 491 4.43 16.66 38.85
N ASP A 492 4.52 15.46 38.30
CA ASP A 492 4.17 14.19 38.93
C ASP A 492 2.77 14.24 39.57
N GLY A 493 1.82 14.85 38.85
CA GLY A 493 0.45 15.08 39.31
C GLY A 493 0.27 16.15 40.40
N ASN A 494 1.34 16.87 40.78
CA ASN A 494 1.29 17.92 41.81
C ASN A 494 1.36 19.33 41.21
N GLU A 495 0.44 20.19 41.64
CA GLU A 495 0.41 21.60 41.26
C GLU A 495 1.66 22.34 41.75
N SER A 496 2.44 22.85 40.80
CA SER A 496 3.77 23.41 41.00
C SER A 496 3.94 24.82 40.41
N THR A 497 2.90 25.40 39.80
CA THR A 497 2.95 26.69 39.07
C THR A 497 3.58 27.83 39.86
N ALA A 498 3.26 27.95 41.15
CA ALA A 498 3.72 29.07 41.99
C ALA A 498 5.26 29.15 42.16
N GLY A 499 6.00 28.10 41.79
CA GLY A 499 7.46 28.10 41.77
C GLY A 499 8.07 28.65 40.48
N TYR A 500 7.25 28.93 39.46
CA TYR A 500 7.71 29.15 38.08
C TYR A 500 6.96 30.27 37.34
N ASP A 501 5.82 30.74 37.86
CA ASP A 501 4.96 31.76 37.22
C ASP A 501 5.49 33.21 37.30
N GLU A 502 6.49 33.46 38.15
CA GLU A 502 7.12 34.79 38.28
C GLU A 502 8.15 35.10 37.18
N PHE A 503 8.51 34.11 36.37
CA PHE A 503 9.57 34.20 35.37
C PHE A 503 9.05 34.48 33.97
N ASP A 504 9.85 35.22 33.20
CA ASP A 504 9.65 35.39 31.76
C ASP A 504 10.51 34.36 31.01
N TYR A 505 9.90 33.59 30.11
CA TYR A 505 10.51 32.55 29.27
C TYR A 505 10.67 33.08 27.85
N VAL A 506 11.91 33.36 27.46
CA VAL A 506 12.24 34.01 26.18
C VAL A 506 12.82 32.97 25.23
N PHE A 507 12.02 32.55 24.26
CA PHE A 507 12.46 31.69 23.17
C PHE A 507 13.18 32.52 22.11
N SER A 508 14.38 32.12 21.75
CA SER A 508 15.27 32.83 20.82
C SER A 508 15.73 31.93 19.69
N SER A 509 16.31 32.55 18.66
CA SER A 509 16.96 31.83 17.55
C SER A 509 18.08 30.90 18.03
N ASN A 510 18.52 29.99 17.16
CA ASN A 510 19.48 28.92 17.49
C ASN A 510 19.00 27.98 18.61
N ASN A 511 17.68 27.83 18.78
CA ASN A 511 17.07 26.88 19.72
C ASN A 511 17.40 27.17 21.19
N VAL A 512 17.59 28.45 21.55
CA VAL A 512 17.91 28.88 22.93
C VAL A 512 16.67 29.40 23.62
N ILE A 513 16.41 28.94 24.85
CA ILE A 513 15.40 29.51 25.75
C ILE A 513 16.12 30.12 26.95
N THR A 514 15.73 31.34 27.32
CA THR A 514 16.28 32.06 28.48
C THR A 514 15.17 32.30 29.48
N VAL A 515 15.43 32.02 30.76
CA VAL A 515 14.52 32.37 31.86
C VAL A 515 15.03 33.64 32.51
N GLU A 516 14.16 34.63 32.62
CA GLU A 516 14.49 35.97 33.09
C GLU A 516 13.60 36.39 34.27
N VAL A 517 14.17 37.19 35.17
CA VAL A 517 13.45 37.92 36.22
C VAL A 517 13.74 39.40 36.03
N ASN A 518 12.72 40.23 35.81
CA ASN A 518 12.91 41.67 35.57
C ASN A 518 13.92 41.96 34.42
N ALA A 519 13.91 41.16 33.37
CA ALA A 519 14.85 41.19 32.24
C ALA A 519 16.32 40.86 32.58
N ASP A 520 16.59 40.32 33.77
CA ASP A 520 17.89 39.75 34.11
C ASP A 520 17.86 38.22 33.89
N PRO A 521 18.73 37.64 33.04
CA PRO A 521 18.76 36.21 32.79
C PRO A 521 19.27 35.44 34.00
N ILE A 522 18.50 34.45 34.44
CA ILE A 522 18.80 33.60 35.63
C ILE A 522 19.08 32.14 35.27
N ALA A 523 18.57 31.68 34.13
CA ALA A 523 18.82 30.34 33.61
C ALA A 523 18.74 30.36 32.08
N GLY A 524 19.41 29.40 31.46
CA GLY A 524 19.35 29.16 30.03
C GLY A 524 19.10 27.68 29.77
N GLY A 525 18.47 27.41 28.64
CA GLY A 525 18.18 26.08 28.16
C GLY A 525 18.04 26.08 26.66
N LEU A 526 17.49 24.98 26.15
CA LEU A 526 17.23 24.75 24.75
C LEU A 526 15.76 24.47 24.53
N TRP A 527 15.30 24.81 23.33
CA TRP A 527 13.98 24.44 22.86
C TRP A 527 14.01 23.93 21.42
N ARG A 528 13.15 22.98 21.07
CA ARG A 528 12.94 22.55 19.69
C ARG A 528 11.48 22.19 19.47
N ILE A 529 11.01 22.50 18.27
CA ILE A 529 9.73 21.99 17.76
C ILE A 529 10.05 21.04 16.63
N ILE A 530 9.58 19.80 16.77
CA ILE A 530 9.70 18.73 15.78
C ILE A 530 8.37 17.99 15.68
N ARG A 531 8.10 17.40 14.53
CA ARG A 531 7.14 16.31 14.40
C ARG A 531 7.90 15.00 14.52
N ASP A 532 7.53 14.16 15.49
CA ASP A 532 8.20 12.88 15.70
C ASP A 532 7.82 11.83 14.65
N SER A 533 8.48 10.67 14.70
CA SER A 533 8.20 9.54 13.81
C SER A 533 6.75 9.04 13.85
N GLU A 534 6.00 9.32 14.91
CA GLU A 534 4.59 8.96 15.10
C GLU A 534 3.64 10.06 14.55
N GLY A 535 4.18 11.10 13.90
CA GLY A 535 3.39 12.20 13.34
C GLY A 535 2.96 13.25 14.37
N THR A 536 3.39 13.11 15.62
CA THR A 536 2.98 13.96 16.74
C THR A 536 3.90 15.19 16.87
N LEU A 537 3.31 16.37 17.07
CA LEU A 537 4.06 17.59 17.36
C LEU A 537 4.63 17.57 18.78
N ARG A 538 5.94 17.78 18.88
CA ARG A 538 6.70 17.75 20.14
C ARG A 538 7.41 19.08 20.40
N CYS A 539 7.39 19.52 21.65
CA CYS A 539 8.22 20.59 22.17
C CYS A 539 9.29 20.02 23.10
N TYR A 540 10.52 19.97 22.63
CA TYR A 540 11.66 19.60 23.45
C TYR A 540 12.06 20.81 24.27
N LEU A 541 12.05 20.70 25.59
CA LEU A 541 12.65 21.66 26.49
C LEU A 541 13.83 20.98 27.20
N ASN A 542 14.96 21.68 27.32
CA ASN A 542 16.12 21.13 28.02
C ASN A 542 16.88 22.24 28.74
N PHE A 543 16.80 22.26 30.06
CA PHE A 543 17.50 23.23 30.91
C PHE A 543 18.83 22.69 31.46
N GLY A 544 19.27 21.49 31.06
CA GLY A 544 20.48 20.87 31.54
C GLY A 544 20.46 20.59 33.04
N VAL A 545 21.64 20.46 33.65
CA VAL A 545 21.79 20.11 35.07
C VAL A 545 22.15 21.32 35.95
N GLY A 546 21.85 21.22 37.26
CA GLY A 546 22.35 22.15 38.27
C GLY A 546 21.55 23.45 38.42
N ASN A 547 20.32 23.51 37.88
CA ASN A 547 19.40 24.63 38.07
C ASN A 547 17.98 24.14 38.39
N ASN A 548 17.13 25.03 38.90
CA ASN A 548 15.77 24.69 39.36
C ASN A 548 14.77 24.43 38.21
N PHE A 549 15.16 24.68 36.96
CA PHE A 549 14.33 24.47 35.77
C PHE A 549 14.59 23.12 35.12
N ILE A 550 15.51 22.29 35.66
CA ILE A 550 15.76 20.94 35.15
C ILE A 550 14.47 20.10 35.07
N VAL A 551 13.52 20.30 35.98
CA VAL A 551 12.24 19.58 36.00
C VAL A 551 11.36 19.86 34.78
N LEU A 552 11.64 20.92 34.02
CA LEU A 552 10.95 21.23 32.76
C LEU A 552 11.59 20.50 31.56
N THR A 553 12.71 19.80 31.76
CA THR A 553 13.44 19.09 30.70
C THR A 553 12.66 17.85 30.27
N ASN A 554 12.08 17.88 29.07
CA ASN A 554 11.27 16.78 28.54
C ASN A 554 11.00 16.92 27.04
N ASP A 555 10.52 15.84 26.41
CA ASP A 555 9.98 15.79 25.04
C ASP A 555 8.45 15.94 25.03
N TRP A 556 7.99 17.13 25.39
CA TRP A 556 6.57 17.39 25.61
C TRP A 556 5.72 17.20 24.36
N ARG A 557 4.56 16.54 24.48
CA ARG A 557 3.53 16.55 23.42
C ARG A 557 2.83 17.89 23.40
N ILE A 558 2.70 18.50 22.22
CA ILE A 558 1.90 19.72 22.04
C ILE A 558 0.43 19.29 21.91
N VAL A 559 -0.42 19.79 22.81
CA VAL A 559 -1.86 19.49 22.83
C VAL A 559 -2.69 20.67 22.32
N GLU A 560 -2.24 21.88 22.60
CA GLU A 560 -2.86 23.11 22.12
C GLU A 560 -1.78 24.14 21.82
N VAL A 561 -1.93 24.89 20.72
CA VAL A 561 -1.01 25.96 20.38
C VAL A 561 -1.70 27.09 19.62
N SER A 562 -1.32 28.31 19.94
CA SER A 562 -1.75 29.56 19.29
C SER A 562 -0.68 30.63 19.48
N SER A 563 -0.89 31.81 18.90
CA SER A 563 0.02 32.94 19.09
C SER A 563 0.12 33.48 20.52
N THR A 564 -0.77 33.08 21.43
CA THR A 564 -0.82 33.56 22.83
C THR A 564 -0.81 32.46 23.88
N ARG A 565 -0.90 31.18 23.48
CA ARG A 565 -0.98 30.05 24.40
C ARG A 565 -0.34 28.80 23.80
N ILE A 566 0.40 28.04 24.60
CA ILE A 566 0.85 26.69 24.27
C ILE A 566 0.65 25.77 25.48
N GLU A 567 0.03 24.61 25.25
CA GLU A 567 -0.16 23.55 26.25
C GLU A 567 0.63 22.31 25.85
N LEU A 568 1.43 21.86 26.80
CA LEU A 568 2.39 20.79 26.69
C LEU A 568 2.03 19.70 27.71
N ARG A 569 2.05 18.43 27.29
CA ARG A 569 1.75 17.30 28.16
C ARG A 569 2.76 16.17 28.05
N LYS A 570 2.97 15.46 29.15
CA LYS A 570 3.81 14.26 29.21
C LYS A 570 3.19 13.23 30.14
N GLU A 571 3.06 12.00 29.66
CA GLU A 571 2.67 10.87 30.50
C GLU A 571 3.90 10.27 31.19
N ASN A 572 3.82 10.09 32.50
CA ASN A 572 4.87 9.50 33.32
C ASN A 572 4.69 7.99 33.42
N THR A 573 5.78 7.27 33.71
CA THR A 573 5.80 5.80 33.90
C THR A 573 4.89 5.28 35.03
N GLY A 574 4.31 6.16 35.85
CA GLY A 574 3.32 5.83 36.89
C GLY A 574 1.87 6.14 36.53
N GLY A 575 1.58 6.56 35.30
CA GLY A 575 0.24 6.96 34.84
C GLY A 575 -0.22 8.34 35.29
N ALA A 576 0.64 9.09 36.00
CA ALA A 576 0.44 10.52 36.23
C ALA A 576 0.79 11.30 34.96
N GLU A 577 0.11 12.43 34.74
CA GLU A 577 0.38 13.32 33.62
C GLU A 577 0.98 14.64 34.12
N ASP A 578 2.11 15.03 33.52
CA ASP A 578 2.69 16.35 33.67
C ASP A 578 2.04 17.29 32.66
N ILE A 579 1.71 18.51 33.11
CA ILE A 579 1.06 19.54 32.30
C ILE A 579 1.88 20.81 32.41
N LEU A 580 2.18 21.43 31.29
CA LEU A 580 2.92 22.68 31.22
C LEU A 580 2.24 23.63 30.24
N VAL A 581 1.80 24.79 30.73
CA VAL A 581 1.11 25.80 29.92
C VAL A 581 1.87 27.11 29.98
N PHE A 582 2.17 27.67 28.80
CA PHE A 582 2.69 29.04 28.68
C PHE A 582 1.66 29.96 28.02
N GLU A 583 1.56 31.19 28.51
CA GLU A 583 0.71 32.27 27.98
C GLU A 583 1.47 33.60 27.91
N LYS A 584 1.00 34.54 27.09
CA LYS A 584 1.59 35.90 26.92
C LYS A 584 0.92 36.97 27.80
#